data_AF-A0A7J2TB21-F1
#
_entry.id   AF-A0A7J2TB21-F1
#
_cell.length_a   1.000
_cell.length_b   1.000
_cell.length_c   1.000
_cell.angle_alpha   90.00
_cell.angle_beta   90.00
_cell.angle_gamma   90.00
#
_symmetry.space_group_name_H-M   'P 1'
#
loop_
_entity.id
_entity.type
_entity.pdbx_description
1 polymer ?
#
loop_
_entity_poly.entity_id
_entity_poly.type
_entity_poly.pdbx_seq_one_letter_code
_entity_poly.pdbx_strand_id
1 'polypeptide(L)'
;MSNEKKEKYYYKWLREHKRITLYLKKEEYEALEKLASKQNMTVRDFLVKFARSADDLHWRGFLDALKMFAENPRGFYNVVRKVYHEGDLAFFEAPCSVCGKPMLFTHRDPNWSKIKSVLLNAFRDWGHKDCIEEKERARLQHSLTHGKELEELKKYLKQSPSLK
;
A
#
# COMPACT_ATOMS: atom_id res chain seq x y z
N MET A 1 39.71 -7.86 47.08
CA MET A 1 39.80 -6.40 46.85
C MET A 1 40.06 -6.18 45.37
N SER A 2 39.00 -5.93 44.59
CA SER A 2 39.09 -5.78 43.13
C SER A 2 39.74 -4.46 42.78
N ASN A 3 40.78 -4.53 41.97
CA ASN A 3 41.59 -3.41 41.53
C ASN A 3 40.81 -2.65 40.44
N GLU A 4 39.85 -1.80 40.83
CA GLU A 4 39.11 -0.96 39.90
C GLU A 4 40.06 0.12 39.34
N LYS A 5 40.66 -0.19 38.17
CA LYS A 5 41.38 0.78 37.36
C LYS A 5 40.45 1.98 37.12
N LYS A 6 40.75 3.13 37.74
CA LYS A 6 40.09 4.41 37.45
C LYS A 6 40.02 4.61 35.95
N GLU A 7 38.83 4.46 35.41
CA GLU A 7 38.59 4.60 33.98
C GLU A 7 38.98 6.03 33.57
N LYS A 8 39.95 6.18 32.66
CA LYS A 8 40.38 7.51 32.22
C LYS A 8 39.17 8.26 31.69
N TYR A 9 39.01 9.53 32.09
CA TYR A 9 37.93 10.45 31.67
C TYR A 9 37.61 10.35 30.17
N TYR A 10 38.65 10.17 29.35
CA TYR A 10 38.55 9.93 27.90
C TYR A 10 37.59 8.79 27.50
N TYR A 11 37.63 7.64 28.18
CA TYR A 11 36.77 6.50 27.86
C TYR A 11 35.31 6.72 28.30
N LYS A 12 35.09 7.48 29.37
CA LYS A 12 33.75 7.93 29.75
C LYS A 12 33.19 8.88 28.69
N TRP A 13 33.99 9.84 28.24
CA TRP A 13 33.59 10.81 27.22
C TRP A 13 33.23 10.14 25.88
N LEU A 14 34.01 9.15 25.42
CA LEU A 14 33.73 8.39 24.19
C LEU A 14 32.49 7.48 24.25
N ARG A 15 32.05 7.07 25.46
CA ARG A 15 30.79 6.33 25.59
C ARG A 15 29.59 7.20 25.26
N GLU A 16 29.64 8.46 25.70
CA GLU A 16 28.61 9.48 25.45
C GLU A 16 28.74 10.11 24.05
N HIS A 17 29.95 10.18 23.50
CA HIS A 17 30.26 10.84 22.23
C HIS A 17 30.89 9.86 21.25
N LYS A 18 30.04 9.07 20.57
CA LYS A 18 30.49 8.11 19.57
C LYS A 18 31.20 8.84 18.43
N ARG A 19 32.44 8.45 18.15
CA ARG A 19 33.20 8.94 17.00
C ARG A 19 32.84 8.10 15.78
N ILE A 20 32.46 8.78 14.70
CA ILE A 20 32.26 8.18 13.38
C ILE A 20 33.34 8.73 12.46
N THR A 21 33.96 7.87 11.66
CA THR A 21 34.91 8.24 10.61
C THR A 21 34.36 7.70 9.29
N LEU A 22 34.19 8.57 8.31
CA LEU A 22 33.70 8.22 6.98
C LEU A 22 34.84 8.34 5.99
N TYR A 23 35.05 7.29 5.19
CA TYR A 23 35.97 7.30 4.07
C TYR A 23 35.16 7.45 2.80
N LEU A 24 35.36 8.55 2.10
CA LEU A 24 34.64 8.90 0.89
C LEU A 24 35.62 9.00 -0.28
N LYS A 25 35.16 8.67 -1.48
CA LYS A 25 35.90 8.98 -2.70
C LYS A 25 35.95 10.49 -2.89
N LYS A 26 36.91 10.96 -3.69
CA LYS A 26 37.10 12.38 -3.97
C LYS A 26 35.82 13.01 -4.52
N GLU A 27 35.18 12.35 -5.48
CA GLU A 27 33.97 12.84 -6.14
C GLU A 27 32.78 12.96 -5.17
N GLU A 28 32.66 11.99 -4.24
CA GLU A 28 31.60 11.98 -3.23
C GLU A 28 31.77 13.11 -2.22
N TYR A 29 33.01 13.35 -1.78
CA TYR A 29 33.32 14.46 -0.87
C TYR A 29 33.10 15.82 -1.53
N GLU A 30 33.54 16.01 -2.78
CA GLU A 30 33.31 17.24 -3.53
C GLU A 30 31.82 17.52 -3.76
N ALA A 31 31.02 16.46 -3.98
CA ALA A 31 29.56 16.59 -4.08
C ALA A 31 28.95 17.07 -2.75
N LEU A 32 29.37 16.48 -1.62
CA LEU A 32 28.94 16.91 -0.28
C LEU A 32 29.35 18.35 0.03
N GLU A 33 30.57 18.73 -0.31
CA GLU A 33 31.07 20.09 -0.13
C GLU A 33 30.23 21.10 -0.91
N LYS A 34 29.96 20.84 -2.20
CA LYS A 34 29.07 21.68 -3.02
C LYS A 34 27.68 21.83 -2.40
N LEU A 35 27.11 20.76 -1.85
CA LEU A 35 25.80 20.81 -1.19
C LEU A 35 25.83 21.61 0.11
N ALA A 36 26.88 21.45 0.92
CA ALA A 36 27.06 22.18 2.16
C ALA A 36 27.30 23.68 1.91
N SER A 37 28.14 24.03 0.93
CA SER A 37 28.41 25.42 0.54
C SER A 37 27.17 26.14 0.04
N LYS A 38 26.25 25.47 -0.69
CA LYS A 38 24.96 26.07 -1.09
C LYS A 38 24.11 26.53 0.10
N GLN A 39 24.32 25.95 1.27
CA GLN A 39 23.62 26.33 2.52
C GLN A 39 24.50 27.15 3.46
N ASN A 40 25.69 27.60 3.04
CA ASN A 40 26.70 28.26 3.89
C ASN A 40 27.05 27.43 5.14
N MET A 41 27.18 26.11 4.99
CA MET A 41 27.52 25.19 6.08
C MET A 41 28.83 24.47 5.83
N THR A 42 29.48 23.99 6.89
CA THR A 42 30.56 23.01 6.78
C THR A 42 29.99 21.63 6.43
N VAL A 43 30.80 20.75 5.83
CA VAL A 43 30.38 19.36 5.54
C VAL A 43 29.92 18.64 6.81
N ARG A 44 30.61 18.86 7.94
CA ARG A 44 30.23 18.29 9.24
C ARG A 44 28.82 18.73 9.64
N ASP A 45 28.57 20.04 9.66
CA ASP A 45 27.28 20.57 10.13
C ASP A 45 26.15 20.19 9.19
N PHE A 46 26.43 20.13 7.89
CA PHE A 46 25.51 19.62 6.88
C PHE A 46 25.11 18.17 7.15
N LEU A 47 26.08 17.27 7.42
CA LEU A 47 25.82 15.87 7.75
C LEU A 47 25.02 15.71 9.05
N VAL A 48 25.36 16.47 10.10
CA VAL A 48 24.62 16.43 11.38
C VAL A 48 23.19 16.92 11.19
N LYS A 49 23.00 18.02 10.45
CA LYS A 49 21.66 18.55 10.13
C LYS A 49 20.86 17.52 9.34
N PHE A 50 21.45 16.93 8.30
CA PHE A 50 20.81 15.92 7.48
C PHE A 50 20.38 14.70 8.31
N ALA A 51 21.26 14.19 9.17
CA ALA A 51 20.95 13.06 10.05
C ALA A 51 19.79 13.34 11.01
N ARG A 52 19.71 14.56 11.56
CA ARG A 52 18.60 14.99 12.42
C ARG A 52 17.28 15.14 11.67
N SER A 53 17.34 15.51 10.39
CA SER A 53 16.16 15.69 9.54
C SER A 53 15.80 14.46 8.73
N ALA A 54 16.52 13.33 8.85
CA ALA A 54 16.35 12.19 7.95
C ALA A 54 14.91 11.63 8.01
N ASP A 55 14.36 11.47 9.22
CA ASP A 55 12.98 10.99 9.40
C ASP A 55 11.95 12.00 8.86
N ASP A 56 12.16 13.30 9.10
CA ASP A 56 11.28 14.36 8.60
C ASP A 56 11.35 14.47 7.07
N LEU A 57 12.53 14.35 6.47
CA LEU A 57 12.71 14.32 5.02
C LEU A 57 12.06 13.10 4.39
N HIS A 58 12.17 11.93 5.03
CA HIS A 58 11.48 10.72 4.59
C HIS A 58 9.96 10.92 4.61
N TRP A 59 9.42 11.46 5.72
CA TRP A 59 8.00 11.72 5.85
C TRP A 59 7.49 12.78 4.87
N ARG A 60 8.22 13.87 4.67
CA ARG A 60 7.88 14.91 3.68
C ARG A 60 7.93 14.37 2.26
N GLY A 61 8.96 13.61 1.90
CA GLY A 61 9.05 12.97 0.60
C GLY A 61 7.87 12.03 0.32
N PHE A 62 7.43 11.29 1.35
CA PHE A 62 6.23 10.47 1.27
C PHE A 62 4.95 11.31 1.10
N LEU A 63 4.78 12.38 1.87
CA LEU A 63 3.63 13.29 1.75
C LEU A 63 3.59 13.98 0.39
N ASP A 64 4.73 14.41 -0.13
CA ASP A 64 4.82 15.04 -1.45
C ASP A 64 4.50 14.03 -2.56
N ALA A 65 4.90 12.77 -2.40
CA ALA A 65 4.50 11.69 -3.30
C ALA A 65 2.98 11.46 -3.26
N LEU A 66 2.35 11.47 -2.08
CA LEU A 66 0.89 11.36 -1.94
C LEU A 66 0.16 12.56 -2.56
N LYS A 67 0.64 13.79 -2.34
CA LYS A 67 0.09 15.00 -2.96
C LYS A 67 0.22 14.94 -4.48
N MET A 68 1.38 14.55 -4.98
CA MET A 68 1.60 14.38 -6.42
C MET A 68 0.65 13.33 -7.00
N PHE A 69 0.43 12.22 -6.28
CA PHE A 69 -0.56 11.22 -6.68
C PHE A 69 -1.99 11.78 -6.73
N ALA A 70 -2.39 12.58 -5.74
CA ALA A 70 -3.73 13.16 -5.66
C ALA A 70 -3.97 14.26 -6.71
N GLU A 71 -3.00 15.16 -6.90
CA GLU A 71 -3.14 16.36 -7.74
C GLU A 71 -2.72 16.12 -9.19
N ASN A 72 -1.70 15.29 -9.43
CA ASN A 72 -1.21 14.95 -10.76
C ASN A 72 -0.82 13.46 -10.87
N PRO A 73 -1.83 12.56 -10.87
CA PRO A 73 -1.59 11.12 -10.91
C PRO A 73 -0.69 10.72 -12.09
N ARG A 74 -0.87 11.33 -13.26
CA ARG A 74 -0.07 11.02 -14.47
C ARG A 74 1.40 11.38 -14.28
N GLY A 75 1.69 12.54 -13.69
CA GLY A 75 3.05 12.95 -13.35
C GLY A 75 3.70 11.99 -12.35
N PHE A 76 2.98 11.61 -11.30
CA PHE A 76 3.43 10.62 -10.32
C PHE A 76 3.81 9.29 -10.98
N TYR A 77 2.92 8.71 -11.80
CA TYR A 77 3.21 7.44 -12.48
C TYR A 77 4.40 7.53 -13.46
N ASN A 78 4.59 8.66 -14.12
CA ASN A 78 5.77 8.86 -14.98
C ASN A 78 7.07 8.82 -14.17
N VAL A 79 7.10 9.37 -12.96
CA VAL A 79 8.26 9.30 -12.06
C VAL A 79 8.46 7.86 -11.59
N VAL A 80 7.40 7.19 -11.16
CA VAL A 80 7.47 5.78 -10.73
C VAL A 80 7.98 4.88 -11.87
N ARG A 81 7.51 5.05 -13.11
CA ARG A 81 7.97 4.31 -14.29
C ARG A 81 9.45 4.52 -14.60
N LYS A 82 10.02 5.68 -14.28
CA LYS A 82 11.46 5.93 -14.46
C LYS A 82 12.31 5.19 -13.43
N VAL A 83 11.77 4.93 -12.24
CA VAL A 83 12.46 4.20 -11.15
C VAL A 83 12.28 2.69 -11.32
N TYR A 84 11.06 2.27 -11.62
CA TYR A 84 10.71 0.88 -11.88
C TYR A 84 10.61 0.70 -13.39
N HIS A 85 11.73 0.32 -14.01
CA HIS A 85 11.86 0.11 -15.46
C HIS A 85 11.02 -1.06 -16.00
N GLU A 86 10.24 -1.74 -15.16
CA GLU A 86 9.45 -2.92 -15.50
C GLU A 86 7.95 -2.67 -15.33
N GLY A 87 7.30 -2.39 -16.45
CA GLY A 87 5.84 -2.41 -16.57
C GLY A 87 5.12 -1.15 -16.10
N ASP A 88 3.94 -0.94 -16.68
CA ASP A 88 3.03 0.11 -16.27
C ASP A 88 2.27 -0.34 -15.02
N LEU A 89 2.50 0.33 -13.89
CA LEU A 89 1.66 0.21 -12.70
C LEU A 89 0.29 0.80 -13.01
N ALA A 90 -0.62 -0.05 -13.46
CA ALA A 90 -1.99 0.31 -13.72
C ALA A 90 -2.84 -0.01 -12.49
N PHE A 91 -3.43 1.04 -11.92
CA PHE A 91 -4.52 0.90 -10.96
C PHE A 91 -5.83 0.98 -11.71
N PHE A 92 -6.74 0.07 -11.42
CA PHE A 92 -8.09 0.15 -11.95
C PHE A 92 -9.13 -0.30 -10.95
N GLU A 93 -10.31 0.28 -11.15
CA GLU A 93 -11.48 -0.01 -10.35
C GLU A 93 -12.43 -0.86 -11.16
N ALA A 94 -12.94 -1.94 -10.56
CA ALA A 94 -14.08 -2.68 -11.08
C ALA A 94 -15.23 -2.59 -10.07
N PRO A 95 -16.47 -2.34 -10.49
CA PRO A 95 -17.59 -2.24 -9.57
C PRO A 95 -17.92 -3.62 -8.98
N CYS A 96 -18.20 -3.69 -7.67
CA CYS A 96 -18.72 -4.88 -7.03
C CYS A 96 -20.09 -5.24 -7.64
N SER A 97 -20.26 -6.49 -8.09
CA SER A 97 -21.50 -6.99 -8.71
C SER A 97 -22.72 -7.01 -7.78
N VAL A 98 -22.51 -6.86 -6.48
CA VAL A 98 -23.57 -6.89 -5.46
C VAL A 98 -23.95 -5.50 -4.98
N CYS A 99 -22.97 -4.67 -4.61
CA CYS A 99 -23.22 -3.37 -3.97
C CYS A 99 -22.81 -2.17 -4.83
N GLY A 100 -22.19 -2.39 -5.99
CA GLY A 100 -21.72 -1.32 -6.89
C GLY A 100 -20.50 -0.54 -6.40
N LYS A 101 -20.05 -0.73 -5.16
CA LYS A 101 -18.85 -0.06 -4.62
C LYS A 101 -17.58 -0.52 -5.35
N PRO A 102 -16.59 0.35 -5.55
CA PRO A 102 -15.39 0.03 -6.31
C PRO A 102 -14.51 -1.00 -5.60
N MET A 103 -13.97 -1.94 -6.37
CA MET A 103 -12.91 -2.85 -5.97
C MET A 103 -11.62 -2.42 -6.66
N LEU A 104 -10.54 -2.27 -5.90
CA LEU A 104 -9.25 -1.77 -6.39
C LEU A 104 -8.34 -2.92 -6.81
N PHE A 105 -7.82 -2.87 -8.03
CA PHE A 105 -6.89 -3.85 -8.58
C PHE A 105 -5.61 -3.18 -9.06
N THR A 106 -4.53 -3.97 -9.11
CA THR A 106 -3.25 -3.55 -9.69
C THR A 106 -2.86 -4.49 -10.82
N HIS A 107 -2.35 -3.94 -11.92
CA HIS A 107 -1.80 -4.68 -13.06
C HIS A 107 -0.45 -4.08 -13.46
N ARG A 108 0.44 -4.90 -14.02
CA ARG A 108 1.79 -4.48 -14.45
C ARG A 108 2.05 -4.65 -15.96
N ASP A 109 1.01 -4.68 -16.79
CA ASP A 109 1.19 -5.01 -18.21
C ASP A 109 1.38 -3.74 -19.05
N PRO A 110 2.43 -3.66 -19.89
CA PRO A 110 2.70 -2.52 -20.75
C PRO A 110 1.55 -2.16 -21.71
N ASN A 111 0.70 -3.13 -22.07
CA ASN A 111 -0.48 -2.96 -22.94
C ASN A 111 -1.77 -2.71 -22.15
N TRP A 112 -1.68 -2.06 -20.98
CA TRP A 112 -2.81 -1.73 -20.12
C TRP A 112 -4.06 -1.23 -20.88
N SER A 113 -3.87 -0.31 -21.84
CA SER A 113 -4.96 0.27 -22.64
C SER A 113 -5.82 -0.76 -23.36
N LYS A 114 -5.23 -1.87 -23.81
CA LYS A 114 -5.94 -2.98 -24.50
C LYS A 114 -6.52 -3.98 -23.51
N ILE A 115 -5.84 -4.19 -22.38
CA ILE A 115 -6.18 -5.24 -21.41
C ILE A 115 -7.26 -4.75 -20.42
N LYS A 116 -7.42 -3.44 -20.23
CA LYS A 116 -8.41 -2.86 -19.32
C LYS A 116 -9.83 -3.38 -19.56
N SER A 117 -10.29 -3.43 -20.81
CA SER A 117 -11.63 -3.92 -21.14
C SER A 117 -11.78 -5.42 -20.86
N VAL A 118 -10.75 -6.20 -21.15
CA VAL A 118 -10.70 -7.64 -20.86
C VAL A 118 -10.81 -7.89 -19.36
N LEU A 119 -10.06 -7.13 -18.55
CA LEU A 119 -10.10 -7.25 -17.10
C LEU A 119 -11.44 -6.79 -16.53
N LEU A 120 -11.95 -5.62 -16.94
CA LEU A 120 -13.28 -5.16 -16.48
C LEU A 120 -14.37 -6.19 -16.79
N ASN A 121 -14.29 -6.87 -17.93
CA ASN A 121 -15.20 -7.94 -18.26
C ASN A 121 -14.95 -9.20 -17.42
N ALA A 122 -13.70 -9.60 -17.19
CA ALA A 122 -13.35 -10.75 -16.35
C ALA A 122 -13.78 -10.57 -14.88
N PHE A 123 -13.74 -9.33 -14.39
CA PHE A 123 -14.14 -8.96 -13.03
C PHE A 123 -15.62 -8.55 -12.91
N ARG A 124 -16.43 -8.67 -13.97
CA ARG A 124 -17.82 -8.19 -14.00
C ARG A 124 -18.70 -8.78 -12.91
N ASP A 125 -18.50 -10.07 -12.62
CA ASP A 125 -19.30 -10.80 -11.63
C ASP A 125 -18.66 -10.84 -10.25
N TRP A 126 -17.44 -10.31 -10.12
CA TRP A 126 -16.72 -10.29 -8.84
C TRP A 126 -17.37 -9.30 -7.88
N GLY A 127 -17.17 -9.54 -6.59
CA GLY A 127 -17.67 -8.68 -5.54
C GLY A 127 -16.83 -8.79 -4.28
N HIS A 128 -17.06 -7.87 -3.35
CA HIS A 128 -16.46 -7.96 -2.01
C HIS A 128 -16.86 -9.29 -1.37
N LYS A 129 -15.92 -9.90 -0.65
CA LYS A 129 -16.12 -11.17 0.06
C LYS A 129 -17.41 -11.16 0.89
N ASP A 130 -17.56 -10.15 1.73
CA ASP A 130 -18.73 -10.02 2.61
C ASP A 130 -20.04 -9.92 1.82
N CYS A 131 -20.04 -9.19 0.70
CA CYS A 131 -21.22 -9.07 -0.16
C CYS A 131 -21.61 -10.40 -0.83
N ILE A 132 -20.63 -11.21 -1.23
CA ILE A 132 -20.90 -12.52 -1.83
C ILE A 132 -21.44 -13.48 -0.77
N GLU A 133 -20.81 -13.53 0.42
CA GLU A 133 -21.27 -14.37 1.52
C GLU A 133 -22.68 -14.00 2.02
N GLU A 134 -23.01 -12.71 2.04
CA GLU A 134 -24.36 -12.24 2.39
C GLU A 134 -25.39 -12.64 1.33
N LYS A 135 -25.06 -12.46 0.04
CA LYS A 135 -25.91 -12.88 -1.08
C LYS A 135 -26.15 -14.40 -1.09
N GLU A 136 -25.13 -15.20 -0.77
CA GLU A 136 -25.25 -16.65 -0.66
C GLU A 136 -26.11 -17.06 0.53
N ARG A 137 -25.93 -16.44 1.70
CA ARG A 137 -26.79 -16.65 2.87
C ARG A 137 -28.26 -16.34 2.56
N ALA A 138 -28.54 -15.22 1.90
CA ALA A 138 -29.88 -14.84 1.49
C ALA A 138 -30.50 -15.85 0.50
N ARG A 139 -29.71 -16.35 -0.46
CA ARG A 139 -30.15 -17.39 -1.41
C ARG A 139 -30.49 -18.70 -0.72
N LEU A 140 -29.66 -19.13 0.25
CA LEU A 140 -29.88 -20.35 1.01
C LEU A 140 -31.14 -20.25 1.88
N GLN A 141 -31.34 -19.11 2.55
CA GLN A 141 -32.55 -18.85 3.34
C GLN A 141 -33.81 -18.89 2.47
N HIS A 142 -33.80 -18.22 1.30
CA HIS A 142 -34.93 -18.23 0.37
C HIS A 142 -35.22 -19.64 -0.19
N SER A 143 -34.18 -20.44 -0.45
CA SER A 143 -34.36 -21.82 -0.94
C SER A 143 -34.95 -22.73 0.14
N LEU A 144 -34.57 -22.52 1.40
CA LEU A 144 -35.11 -23.26 2.55
C LEU A 144 -36.57 -22.87 2.84
N THR A 145 -36.95 -21.60 2.71
CA THR A 145 -38.34 -21.17 2.89
C THR A 145 -39.24 -21.70 1.77
N HIS A 146 -38.80 -21.58 0.51
CA HIS A 146 -39.56 -22.09 -0.64
C HIS A 146 -39.67 -23.63 -0.64
N GLY A 147 -38.67 -24.35 -0.12
CA GLY A 147 -38.73 -25.80 0.05
C GLY A 147 -39.77 -26.23 1.09
N LYS A 148 -39.83 -25.51 2.23
CA LYS A 148 -40.83 -25.75 3.29
C LYS A 148 -42.26 -25.44 2.82
N GLU A 149 -42.46 -24.34 2.10
CA GLU A 149 -43.76 -23.97 1.54
C GLU A 149 -44.28 -25.02 0.54
N LEU A 150 -43.40 -25.58 -0.30
CA LEU A 150 -43.76 -26.67 -1.21
C LEU A 150 -44.11 -27.98 -0.49
N GLU A 151 -43.44 -28.30 0.62
CA GLU A 151 -43.79 -29.47 1.44
C GLU A 151 -45.13 -29.30 2.16
N GLU A 152 -45.40 -28.10 2.69
CA GLU A 152 -46.69 -27.77 3.29
C GLU A 152 -47.82 -27.85 2.26
N LEU A 153 -47.65 -27.26 1.07
CA LEU A 153 -48.62 -27.36 -0.02
C LEU A 153 -48.89 -28.81 -0.44
N LYS A 154 -47.83 -29.65 -0.54
CA LYS A 154 -48.00 -31.09 -0.82
C LYS A 154 -48.77 -31.82 0.28
N LYS A 155 -48.58 -31.43 1.55
CA LYS A 155 -49.31 -32.00 2.69
C LYS A 155 -50.79 -31.61 2.65
N TYR A 156 -51.10 -30.35 2.35
CA TYR A 156 -52.47 -29.86 2.16
C TYR A 156 -53.17 -30.54 0.97
N LEU A 157 -52.48 -30.69 -0.16
CA LEU A 157 -53.04 -31.35 -1.35
C LEU A 157 -53.31 -32.85 -1.13
N LYS A 158 -52.50 -33.55 -0.33
CA LYS A 158 -52.75 -34.95 0.06
C LYS A 158 -53.94 -35.13 1.02
N GLN A 159 -54.28 -34.08 1.78
CA GLN A 159 -55.40 -34.09 2.72
C GLN A 159 -56.71 -33.57 2.11
N SER A 160 -56.66 -33.05 0.87
CA SER A 160 -57.84 -32.57 0.16
C SER A 160 -58.59 -33.76 -0.44
N PRO A 161 -59.84 -34.05 -0.01
CA PRO A 161 -60.62 -35.11 -0.61
C PRO A 161 -60.96 -34.71 -2.04
N SER A 162 -60.74 -35.63 -2.98
CA SER A 162 -61.12 -35.51 -4.39
C SER A 162 -62.52 -34.93 -4.51
N LEU A 163 -62.63 -33.72 -5.08
CA LEU A 163 -63.88 -33.18 -5.59
C LEU A 163 -64.40 -34.17 -6.64
N LYS A 164 -65.39 -34.98 -6.23
CA LYS A 164 -66.26 -35.75 -7.12
C LYS A 164 -67.26 -34.83 -7.79
#